data_AF-A0A353U1Q9-F1
#
_entry.id   AF-A0A353U1Q9-F1
#
_cell.length_a   1.000
_cell.length_b   1.000
_cell.length_c   1.000
_cell.angle_alpha   90.00
_cell.angle_beta   90.00
_cell.angle_gamma   90.00
#
_symmetry.space_group_name_H-M   'P 1'
#
loop_
_entity.id
_entity.type
_entity.pdbx_description
1 polymer ?
#
loop_
_entity_poly.entity_id
_entity_poly.type
_entity_poly.pdbx_seq_one_letter_code
_entity_poly.pdbx_strand_id
1 'polypeptide(L)'
;MDKQAAEMADKVPEATVERVGEGIIVELPNSILFGFDSSALSAEAKANLDKMKTVFDSYPDTDIEVQGHTDNTGRAEYNQTLSEKRAKVVSDYLISKGVAASRIKTVGYGLTSPKYENDTDANRALNRRVEFIITANEKMMKEAEAEAARQN
;
A
#
# COMPACT_ATOMS: atom_id res chain seq x y z
N MET A 1 -3.42 -14.43 -7.26
CA MET A 1 -3.05 -13.00 -7.21
C MET A 1 -3.72 -12.16 -8.30
N ASP A 2 -3.85 -12.61 -9.57
CA ASP A 2 -4.48 -11.78 -10.62
C ASP A 2 -5.93 -11.37 -10.31
N LYS A 3 -6.73 -12.30 -9.79
CA LYS A 3 -8.10 -12.03 -9.35
C LYS A 3 -8.16 -10.97 -8.25
N GLN A 4 -7.24 -11.03 -7.29
CA GLN A 4 -7.14 -10.04 -6.21
C GLN A 4 -6.78 -8.66 -6.75
N ALA A 5 -5.86 -8.56 -7.71
CA ALA A 5 -5.51 -7.29 -8.35
C ALA A 5 -6.70 -6.69 -9.11
N ALA A 6 -7.42 -7.52 -9.88
CA ALA A 6 -8.61 -7.08 -10.60
C ALA A 6 -9.71 -6.59 -9.64
N GLU A 7 -9.98 -7.33 -8.56
CA GLU A 7 -10.95 -6.91 -7.54
C GLU A 7 -10.52 -5.65 -6.78
N MET A 8 -9.22 -5.47 -6.54
CA MET A 8 -8.70 -4.24 -5.94
C MET A 8 -8.90 -3.03 -6.86
N ALA A 9 -8.59 -3.18 -8.15
CA ALA A 9 -8.75 -2.12 -9.14
C ALA A 9 -10.23 -1.74 -9.34
N ASP A 10 -11.13 -2.72 -9.33
CA ASP A 10 -12.58 -2.51 -9.43
C ASP A 10 -13.13 -1.77 -8.21
N LYS A 11 -12.74 -2.18 -7.00
CA LYS A 11 -13.27 -1.60 -5.76
C LYS A 11 -12.66 -0.24 -5.43
N VAL A 12 -11.42 0.02 -5.81
CA VAL A 12 -10.70 1.24 -5.45
C VAL A 12 -10.20 1.92 -6.73
N PRO A 13 -11.11 2.51 -7.54
CA PRO A 13 -10.74 3.10 -8.82
C PRO A 13 -9.81 4.31 -8.69
N GLU A 14 -9.72 4.91 -7.50
CA GLU A 14 -8.79 5.99 -7.18
C GLU A 14 -7.34 5.50 -6.97
N ALA A 15 -7.15 4.18 -6.81
CA ALA A 15 -5.84 3.57 -6.68
C ALA A 15 -5.29 3.11 -8.03
N THR A 16 -3.99 3.26 -8.22
CA THR A 16 -3.30 2.59 -9.32
C THR A 16 -2.90 1.20 -8.86
N VAL A 17 -3.34 0.17 -9.58
CA VAL A 17 -3.10 -1.24 -9.21
C VAL A 17 -2.29 -1.91 -10.32
N GLU A 18 -1.15 -2.47 -9.94
CA GLU A 18 -0.22 -3.12 -10.87
C GLU A 18 0.17 -4.51 -10.36
N ARG A 19 0.20 -5.49 -11.28
CA ARG A 19 0.78 -6.81 -11.01
C ARG A 19 2.28 -6.76 -11.26
N VAL A 20 3.07 -7.12 -10.25
CA VAL A 20 4.53 -7.10 -10.34
C VAL A 20 5.08 -8.44 -9.85
N GLY A 21 5.59 -9.25 -10.78
CA GLY A 21 6.02 -10.62 -10.49
C GLY A 21 4.89 -11.42 -9.85
N GLU A 22 5.15 -11.96 -8.66
CA GLU A 22 4.16 -12.70 -7.88
C GLU A 22 3.30 -11.81 -6.97
N GLY A 23 3.62 -10.52 -6.83
CA GLY A 23 2.92 -9.57 -5.97
C GLY A 23 1.96 -8.60 -6.68
N ILE A 24 1.35 -7.73 -5.89
CA ILE A 24 0.50 -6.62 -6.36
C ILE A 24 1.02 -5.34 -5.70
N ILE A 25 1.16 -4.27 -6.48
CA ILE A 25 1.40 -2.93 -5.97
C ILE A 25 0.10 -2.14 -6.11
N VAL A 26 -0.34 -1.56 -5.00
CA VAL A 26 -1.45 -0.61 -4.98
C VAL A 26 -0.92 0.74 -4.54
N GLU A 27 -1.10 1.76 -5.37
CA GLU A 27 -0.64 3.11 -5.09
C GLU A 27 -1.84 4.03 -4.80
N LEU A 28 -1.78 4.73 -3.67
CA LEU A 28 -2.72 5.79 -3.32
C LEU A 28 -1.97 7.12 -3.13
N PRO A 29 -2.30 8.16 -3.93
CA PRO A 29 -1.77 9.50 -3.74
C PRO A 29 -2.11 10.07 -2.36
N ASN A 30 -1.16 10.81 -1.77
CA ASN A 30 -1.39 11.44 -0.46
C ASN A 30 -2.55 12.45 -0.47
N SER A 31 -2.86 13.07 -1.61
CA SER A 31 -4.02 13.97 -1.74
C SER A 31 -5.36 13.29 -1.55
N ILE A 32 -5.43 11.97 -1.77
CA ILE A 32 -6.62 11.16 -1.50
C ILE A 32 -6.63 10.73 -0.04
N LEU A 33 -5.47 10.36 0.49
CA LEU A 33 -5.31 9.82 1.85
C LEU A 33 -5.44 10.88 2.95
N PHE A 34 -4.86 12.06 2.74
CA PHE A 34 -4.66 13.07 3.77
C PHE A 34 -5.21 14.43 3.33
N GLY A 35 -5.79 15.16 4.27
CA GLY A 35 -6.14 16.57 4.05
C GLY A 35 -4.91 17.47 3.93
N PHE A 36 -5.11 18.69 3.44
CA PHE A 36 -4.06 19.72 3.41
C PHE A 36 -3.45 19.91 4.80
N ASP A 37 -2.11 19.84 4.88
CA ASP A 37 -1.32 19.96 6.12
C ASP A 37 -1.76 19.03 7.27
N SER A 38 -2.37 17.88 6.94
CA SER A 38 -2.87 16.93 7.93
C SER A 38 -2.18 15.57 7.81
N SER A 39 -2.03 14.91 8.95
CA SER A 39 -1.67 13.49 9.04
C SER A 39 -2.87 12.60 9.35
N ALA A 40 -4.07 13.19 9.50
CA ALA A 40 -5.30 12.44 9.70
C ALA A 40 -5.91 12.00 8.37
N LEU A 41 -6.43 10.77 8.33
CA LEU A 41 -7.14 10.23 7.17
C LEU A 41 -8.44 10.99 6.93
N SER A 42 -8.65 11.40 5.67
CA SER A 42 -9.91 11.98 5.22
C SER A 42 -11.05 10.95 5.28
N ALA A 43 -12.31 11.39 5.22
CA ALA A 43 -13.45 10.47 5.15
C ALA A 43 -13.41 9.59 3.89
N GLU A 44 -12.97 10.17 2.77
CA GLU A 44 -12.77 9.47 1.50
C GLU A 44 -11.66 8.43 1.59
N ALA A 45 -10.53 8.77 2.21
CA ALA A 45 -9.45 7.84 2.48
C ALA A 45 -9.93 6.63 3.28
N LYS A 46 -10.69 6.90 4.35
CA LYS A 46 -11.30 5.86 5.20
C LYS A 46 -12.23 4.96 4.40
N ALA A 47 -13.05 5.51 3.51
CA ALA A 47 -13.92 4.74 2.64
C ALA A 47 -13.12 3.84 1.68
N ASN A 48 -12.05 4.36 1.07
CA ASN A 48 -11.19 3.57 0.18
C ASN A 48 -10.46 2.46 0.94
N LEU A 49 -9.92 2.75 2.13
CA LEU A 49 -9.30 1.74 3.00
C LEU A 49 -10.32 0.69 3.47
N ASP A 50 -11.57 1.07 3.72
CA ASP A 50 -12.65 0.12 4.04
C ASP A 50 -12.94 -0.80 2.84
N LYS A 51 -12.93 -0.29 1.61
CA LYS A 51 -13.05 -1.12 0.40
C LYS A 51 -11.86 -2.07 0.24
N MET A 52 -10.62 -1.59 0.43
CA MET A 52 -9.41 -2.42 0.42
C MET A 52 -9.49 -3.53 1.47
N LYS A 53 -9.99 -3.21 2.67
CA LYS A 53 -10.20 -4.21 3.73
C LYS A 53 -11.09 -5.36 3.26
N THR A 54 -12.16 -5.09 2.50
CA THR A 54 -13.01 -6.18 1.98
C THR A 54 -12.26 -7.11 1.01
N VAL A 55 -11.27 -6.59 0.29
CA VAL A 55 -10.39 -7.42 -0.55
C VAL A 55 -9.45 -8.23 0.34
N PHE A 56 -8.84 -7.62 1.37
CA PHE A 56 -7.96 -8.32 2.30
C PHE A 56 -8.66 -9.45 3.07
N ASP A 57 -9.95 -9.36 3.32
CA ASP A 57 -10.75 -10.43 3.91
C ASP A 57 -10.94 -11.61 2.96
N SER A 58 -11.17 -11.34 1.66
CA SER A 58 -11.34 -12.37 0.64
C SER A 58 -10.04 -13.13 0.34
N TYR A 59 -8.89 -12.50 0.60
CA TYR A 59 -7.56 -13.06 0.36
C TYR A 59 -6.73 -13.05 1.65
N PRO A 60 -7.08 -13.88 2.66
CA PRO A 60 -6.43 -13.86 3.97
C PRO A 60 -4.98 -14.37 3.92
N ASP A 61 -4.64 -15.16 2.91
CA ASP A 61 -3.31 -15.77 2.75
C ASP A 61 -2.30 -14.85 2.04
N THR A 62 -2.38 -13.55 2.31
CA THR A 62 -1.49 -12.52 1.77
C THR A 62 -0.93 -11.62 2.86
N ASP A 63 0.35 -11.27 2.70
CA ASP A 63 1.04 -10.27 3.52
C ASP A 63 1.05 -8.92 2.81
N ILE A 64 1.04 -7.85 3.60
CA ILE A 64 0.83 -6.47 3.16
C ILE A 64 1.94 -5.60 3.74
N GLU A 65 2.77 -5.01 2.88
CA GLU A 65 3.70 -3.96 3.28
C GLU A 65 3.14 -2.59 2.89
N VAL A 66 2.90 -1.74 3.88
CA VAL A 66 2.45 -0.36 3.70
C VAL A 66 3.66 0.56 3.73
N GLN A 67 3.93 1.20 2.60
CA GLN A 67 5.11 2.02 2.37
C GLN A 67 4.75 3.49 2.22
N GLY A 68 5.33 4.36 3.04
CA GLY A 68 5.16 5.81 2.92
C GLY A 68 6.29 6.45 2.11
N HIS A 69 5.95 7.38 1.23
CA HIS A 69 6.90 8.12 0.40
C HIS A 69 6.65 9.64 0.44
N THR A 70 7.71 10.41 0.25
CA THR A 70 7.68 11.87 0.06
C THR A 70 8.37 12.26 -1.24
N ASP A 71 8.19 13.52 -1.65
CA ASP A 71 9.08 14.12 -2.64
C ASP A 71 10.43 14.53 -2.00
N ASN A 72 11.29 15.15 -2.80
CA ASN A 72 12.62 15.59 -2.39
C ASN A 72 12.66 16.97 -1.71
N THR A 73 11.52 17.58 -1.39
CA THR A 73 11.44 18.91 -0.77
C THR A 73 11.63 18.80 0.74
N GLY A 74 12.43 19.68 1.33
CA GLY A 74 12.68 19.71 2.77
C GLY A 74 13.81 18.76 3.20
N ARG A 75 13.94 18.56 4.52
CA ARG A 75 15.04 17.78 5.10
C ARG A 75 14.76 16.28 5.03
N ALA A 76 15.81 15.49 4.76
CA ALA A 76 15.72 14.04 4.70
C ALA A 76 15.15 13.42 5.98
N GLU A 77 15.62 13.85 7.16
CA GLU A 77 15.15 13.30 8.44
C GLU A 77 13.66 13.59 8.70
N TYR A 78 13.21 14.78 8.27
CA TYR A 78 11.81 15.17 8.37
C TYR A 78 10.93 14.32 7.46
N ASN A 79 11.36 14.15 6.21
CA ASN A 79 10.65 13.32 5.22
C ASN A 79 10.58 11.86 5.63
N GLN A 80 11.65 11.33 6.20
CA GLN A 80 11.69 9.98 6.78
C GLN A 80 10.59 9.85 7.85
N THR A 81 10.61 10.71 8.86
CA THR A 81 9.63 10.71 9.96
C THR A 81 8.19 10.89 9.44
N LEU A 82 7.98 11.77 8.47
CA LEU A 82 6.66 12.02 7.89
C LEU A 82 6.12 10.80 7.16
N SER A 83 6.97 10.15 6.36
CA SER A 83 6.60 8.97 5.59
C SER A 83 6.21 7.79 6.51
N GLU A 84 6.98 7.55 7.57
CA GLU A 84 6.70 6.52 8.58
C GLU A 84 5.37 6.78 9.29
N LYS A 85 5.13 8.03 9.72
CA LYS A 85 3.88 8.42 10.36
C LYS A 85 2.67 8.18 9.46
N ARG A 86 2.76 8.56 8.18
CA ARG A 86 1.67 8.37 7.21
C ARG A 86 1.38 6.90 6.97
N ALA A 87 2.41 6.09 6.73
CA ALA A 87 2.26 4.65 6.59
C ALA A 87 1.65 4.03 7.86
N LYS A 88 2.10 4.46 9.05
CA LYS A 88 1.56 3.99 10.33
C LYS A 88 0.09 4.31 10.51
N VAL A 89 -0.35 5.53 10.20
CA VAL A 89 -1.77 5.91 10.31
C VAL A 89 -2.65 5.03 9.42
N VAL A 90 -2.19 4.73 8.21
CA VAL A 90 -2.90 3.82 7.28
C VAL A 90 -2.95 2.39 7.83
N SER A 91 -1.81 1.86 8.28
CA SER A 91 -1.73 0.52 8.89
C SER A 91 -2.61 0.40 10.13
N ASP A 92 -2.53 1.35 11.06
CA ASP A 92 -3.33 1.38 12.30
C ASP A 92 -4.82 1.41 11.98
N TYR A 93 -5.23 2.16 10.95
CA TYR A 93 -6.61 2.19 10.49
C TYR A 93 -7.07 0.81 9.98
N LEU A 94 -6.31 0.16 9.10
CA LEU A 94 -6.65 -1.18 8.60
C LEU A 94 -6.72 -2.22 9.74
N ILE A 95 -5.79 -2.14 10.70
CA ILE A 95 -5.79 -2.99 11.89
C ILE A 95 -7.06 -2.74 12.72
N SER A 96 -7.43 -1.48 12.93
CA SER A 96 -8.65 -1.12 13.67
C SER A 96 -9.93 -1.65 13.00
N LYS A 97 -9.89 -1.90 11.68
CA LYS A 97 -10.97 -2.50 10.90
C LYS A 97 -10.95 -4.03 10.88
N GLY A 98 -9.96 -4.64 11.53
CA GLY A 98 -9.87 -6.09 11.71
C GLY A 98 -8.89 -6.81 10.79
N VAL A 99 -8.07 -6.08 10.00
CA VAL A 99 -6.94 -6.73 9.31
C VAL A 99 -5.92 -7.16 10.36
N ALA A 100 -5.54 -8.43 10.35
CA ALA A 100 -4.60 -8.96 11.34
C ALA A 100 -3.27 -8.21 11.28
N ALA A 101 -2.80 -7.70 12.42
CA ALA A 101 -1.54 -6.95 12.51
C ALA A 101 -0.33 -7.78 12.04
N SER A 102 -0.38 -9.12 12.20
CA SER A 102 0.66 -10.03 11.72
C SER A 102 0.81 -10.05 10.20
N ARG A 103 -0.20 -9.63 9.45
CA ARG A 103 -0.16 -9.51 7.98
C ARG A 103 0.39 -8.17 7.52
N ILE A 104 0.54 -7.19 8.41
CA ILE A 104 0.89 -5.82 8.03
C ILE A 104 2.30 -5.50 8.51
N LYS A 105 3.15 -5.09 7.57
CA LYS A 105 4.42 -4.44 7.83
C LYS A 105 4.33 -2.97 7.40
N THR A 106 4.87 -2.07 8.21
CA THR A 106 4.85 -0.63 7.93
C THR A 106 6.27 -0.13 7.72
N VAL A 107 6.52 0.58 6.62
CA VAL A 107 7.84 1.14 6.27
C VAL A 107 7.69 2.58 5.80
N GLY A 108 8.58 3.47 6.23
CA GLY A 108 8.74 4.79 5.61
C GLY A 108 10.02 4.84 4.81
N TYR A 109 9.94 5.31 3.56
CA TYR A 109 11.11 5.48 2.69
C TYR A 109 11.55 6.93 2.57
N GLY A 110 10.80 7.88 3.15
CA GLY A 110 11.04 9.30 2.96
C GLY A 110 11.17 9.64 1.48
N LEU A 111 12.27 10.29 1.11
CA LEU A 111 12.60 10.69 -0.26
C LEU A 111 13.56 9.73 -0.98
N THR A 112 13.97 8.62 -0.35
CA THR A 112 15.07 7.76 -0.87
C THR A 112 14.62 6.78 -1.95
N SER A 113 13.32 6.63 -2.16
CA SER A 113 12.75 5.73 -3.17
C SER A 113 11.71 6.46 -4.04
N PRO A 114 12.15 7.44 -4.86
CA PRO A 114 11.27 8.11 -5.82
C PRO A 114 10.87 7.15 -6.94
N LYS A 115 9.59 7.18 -7.32
CA LYS A 115 9.08 6.43 -8.48
C LYS A 115 9.01 7.31 -9.73
N TYR A 116 8.85 8.62 -9.52
CA TYR A 116 8.81 9.64 -10.54
C TYR A 116 9.98 10.61 -10.34
N GLU A 117 10.42 11.28 -11.40
CA GLU A 117 11.45 12.32 -11.31
C GLU A 117 11.00 13.45 -10.38
N ASN A 118 11.91 14.11 -9.65
CA ASN A 118 11.52 15.22 -8.76
C ASN A 118 11.69 16.61 -9.40
N ASP A 119 11.57 16.68 -10.71
CA ASP A 119 11.81 17.87 -11.53
C ASP A 119 10.62 18.85 -11.56
N THR A 120 9.39 18.34 -11.58
CA THR A 120 8.15 19.12 -11.67
C THR A 120 7.28 18.98 -10.42
N ASP A 121 6.41 19.97 -10.16
CA ASP A 121 5.45 19.89 -9.06
C ASP A 121 4.47 18.72 -9.21
N ALA A 122 4.12 18.39 -10.46
CA ALA A 122 3.28 17.25 -10.79
C ALA A 122 3.97 15.93 -10.41
N ASN A 123 5.22 15.72 -10.80
CA ASN A 123 5.94 14.49 -10.47
C ASN A 123 6.25 14.39 -8.97
N ARG A 124 6.57 15.51 -8.31
CA ARG A 124 6.68 15.57 -6.84
C ARG A 124 5.36 15.16 -6.18
N ALA A 125 4.21 15.56 -6.72
CA ALA A 125 2.92 15.14 -6.20
C ALA A 125 2.70 13.63 -6.27
N LEU A 126 3.14 12.99 -7.36
CA LEU A 126 3.09 11.54 -7.50
C LEU A 126 4.02 10.83 -6.50
N ASN A 127 5.21 11.39 -6.22
CA ASN A 127 6.10 10.82 -5.20
C ASN A 127 5.55 10.92 -3.77
N ARG A 128 4.62 11.85 -3.50
CA ARG A 128 3.87 11.92 -2.24
C ARG A 128 2.73 10.89 -2.26
N ARG A 129 3.05 9.64 -1.92
CA ARG A 129 2.11 8.51 -1.98
C ARG A 129 2.27 7.54 -0.82
N VAL A 130 1.31 6.65 -0.68
CA VAL A 130 1.44 5.40 0.07
C VAL A 130 1.27 4.23 -0.90
N GLU A 131 2.20 3.28 -0.86
CA GLU A 131 2.15 2.05 -1.64
C GLU A 131 1.81 0.86 -0.73
N PHE A 132 1.03 -0.07 -1.24
CA PHE A 132 0.76 -1.35 -0.60
C PHE A 132 1.37 -2.44 -1.47
N ILE A 133 2.38 -3.12 -0.95
CA ILE A 133 2.98 -4.28 -1.58
C ILE A 133 2.31 -5.51 -1.00
N ILE A 134 1.50 -6.19 -1.81
CA ILE A 134 0.75 -7.37 -1.42
C ILE A 134 1.46 -8.59 -2.01
N THR A 135 1.82 -9.52 -1.14
CA THR A 135 2.54 -10.74 -1.52
C THR A 135 1.83 -11.98 -0.98
N ALA A 136 2.03 -13.12 -1.65
CA ALA A 136 1.58 -14.40 -1.13
C ALA A 136 2.33 -14.69 0.18
N ASN A 137 1.59 -15.09 1.22
CA ASN A 137 2.24 -15.49 2.47
C ASN A 137 2.85 -16.89 2.33
N GLU A 138 3.60 -17.33 3.35
CA GLU A 138 4.24 -18.65 3.34
C GLU A 138 3.27 -19.81 3.10
N LYS A 139 2.03 -19.71 3.59
CA LYS A 139 1.02 -20.77 3.42
C LYS A 139 0.64 -20.90 1.95
N MET A 140 0.28 -19.80 1.30
CA MET A 140 -0.07 -19.79 -0.13
C MET A 140 1.10 -20.30 -0.98
N MET A 141 2.34 -19.91 -0.67
CA MET A 141 3.52 -20.39 -1.38
C MET A 141 3.70 -21.90 -1.23
N LYS A 142 3.59 -22.44 -0.01
CA LYS A 142 3.70 -23.89 0.26
C LYS A 142 2.60 -24.69 -0.44
N GLU A 143 1.38 -24.17 -0.48
CA GLU A 143 0.25 -24.83 -1.16
C GLU A 143 0.48 -24.87 -2.68
N ALA A 144 0.95 -23.77 -3.27
CA ALA A 144 1.29 -23.71 -4.70
C ALA A 144 2.42 -24.66 -5.08
N GLU A 145 3.48 -24.74 -4.27
CA GLU A 145 4.59 -25.70 -4.46
C GLU A 145 4.10 -27.16 -4.38
N ALA A 146 3.27 -27.47 -3.38
CA ALA A 146 2.74 -28.82 -3.19
C ALA A 146 1.81 -29.24 -4.33
N GLU A 147 1.06 -28.31 -4.92
CA GLU A 147 0.23 -28.57 -6.09
C GLU A 147 1.09 -28.82 -7.34
N ALA A 148 2.09 -27.96 -7.60
CA ALA A 148 3.01 -28.13 -8.72
C ALA A 148 3.77 -29.47 -8.64
N ALA A 149 4.17 -29.89 -7.43
CA ALA A 149 4.84 -31.18 -7.20
C ALA A 149 3.94 -32.40 -7.44
N ARG A 150 2.60 -32.26 -7.37
CA ARG A 150 1.66 -33.35 -7.68
C ARG A 150 1.34 -33.47 -9.17
N GLN A 151 1.61 -32.42 -9.94
CA GLN A 151 1.35 -32.37 -11.38
C GLN A 151 2.56 -32.78 -12.22
N ASN A 152 3.72 -32.98 -11.60
CA ASN A 152 4.95 -33.51 -12.18
C ASN A 152 5.15 -34.98 -11.82
#